data_AF-A0A9E6CEK7-F1
#
_entry.id   AF-A0A9E6CEK7-F1
#
_cell.length_a   1.000
_cell.length_b   1.000
_cell.length_c   1.000
_cell.angle_alpha   90.00
_cell.angle_beta   90.00
_cell.angle_gamma   90.00
#
_symmetry.space_group_name_H-M   'P 1'
#
loop_
_entity.id
_entity.type
_entity.pdbx_description
1 polymer ?
#
loop_
_entity_poly.entity_id
_entity_poly.type
_entity_poly.pdbx_seq_one_letter_code
_entity_poly.pdbx_strand_id
1 'polypeptide(L)' 'MGYELKDLWAKTDARVRSLEQEIVDTFINFLREVAKHYLQQGRLVYFRENTVVHYGEGGFGKLTIEGNEDVCDVFGRT' A
#
# COMPACT_ATOMS: atom_id res chain seq x y z
N MET A 1 -5.68 34.27 17.72
CA MET A 1 -5.73 33.88 16.29
C MET A 1 -4.64 32.91 15.87
N GLY A 2 -3.34 33.15 16.14
CA GLY A 2 -2.27 32.22 15.71
C GLY A 2 -2.29 30.81 16.33
N TYR A 3 -2.86 30.64 17.52
CA TYR A 3 -3.02 29.33 18.18
C TYR A 3 -4.09 28.46 17.51
N GLU A 4 -5.13 29.08 16.94
CA GLU A 4 -6.27 28.39 16.35
C GLU A 4 -5.90 27.68 15.04
N LEU A 5 -5.09 28.33 14.20
CA LEU A 5 -4.59 27.72 12.95
C LEU A 5 -3.58 26.61 13.21
N LYS A 6 -2.74 26.74 14.25
CA LYS A 6 -1.78 25.68 14.63
C LYS A 6 -2.51 24.43 15.13
N ASP A 7 -3.53 24.60 15.96
CA ASP A 7 -4.32 23.48 16.46
C ASP A 7 -5.17 22.84 15.36
N LEU A 8 -5.73 23.63 14.44
CA LEU A 8 -6.44 23.13 13.27
C LEU A 8 -5.50 22.31 12.39
N TRP A 9 -4.31 22.84 12.08
CA TRP A 9 -3.31 22.12 11.30
C TRP A 9 -2.87 20.82 11.97
N ALA A 10 -2.56 20.84 13.27
CA ALA A 10 -2.13 19.64 14.00
C ALA A 10 -3.19 18.53 13.96
N LYS A 11 -4.47 18.88 14.11
CA LYS A 11 -5.59 17.93 13.99
C LYS A 11 -5.71 17.38 12.57
N THR A 12 -5.59 18.24 11.56
CA THR A 12 -5.63 17.82 10.15
C THR A 12 -4.47 16.90 9.80
N ASP A 13 -3.23 17.28 10.12
CA ASP A 13 -2.02 16.48 9.85
C ASP A 13 -2.10 15.12 10.54
N ALA A 14 -2.50 15.07 11.81
CA ALA A 14 -2.67 13.80 12.53
C ALA A 14 -3.72 12.90 11.86
N ARG A 15 -4.85 13.46 11.40
CA ARG A 15 -5.89 12.68 10.73
C ARG A 15 -5.44 12.18 9.36
N VAL A 16 -4.77 13.03 8.57
CA VAL A 16 -4.24 12.65 7.25
C VAL A 16 -3.22 11.54 7.41
N ARG A 17 -2.25 11.66 8.31
CA ARG A 17 -1.25 10.61 8.57
C ARG A 17 -1.85 9.29 9.00
N SER A 18 -2.88 9.33 9.85
CA SER A 18 -3.60 8.12 10.24
C SER A 18 -4.27 7.43 9.05
N LEU A 19 -4.87 8.20 8.14
CA LEU A 19 -5.51 7.65 6.94
C LEU A 19 -4.47 7.11 5.95
N GLU A 20 -3.35 7.82 5.76
CA GLU A 20 -2.24 7.32 4.95
C GLU A 20 -1.75 5.97 5.45
N GLN A 21 -1.52 5.85 6.76
CA GLN A 21 -1.09 4.59 7.38
C GLN A 21 -2.11 3.47 7.16
N GLU A 22 -3.41 3.74 7.34
CA GLU A 22 -4.47 2.75 7.13
C GLU A 22 -4.52 2.26 5.68
N ILE A 23 -4.35 3.15 4.71
CA ILE A 23 -4.30 2.80 3.28
C ILE A 23 -3.06 1.93 2.99
N VAL A 24 -1.89 2.32 3.53
CA VAL A 24 -0.64 1.56 3.37
C VAL A 24 -0.78 0.16 3.94
N ASP A 25 -1.27 0.03 5.16
CA ASP A 25 -1.44 -1.25 5.84
C ASP A 25 -2.41 -2.14 5.07
N THR A 26 -3.52 -1.57 4.57
CA THR A 26 -4.49 -2.28 3.74
C THR A 26 -3.83 -2.85 2.48
N PHE A 27 -3.07 -2.03 1.75
CA PHE A 27 -2.45 -2.45 0.50
C PHE A 27 -1.32 -3.46 0.72
N ILE A 28 -0.47 -3.25 1.74
CA ILE A 28 0.59 -4.19 2.11
C ILE A 28 0.00 -5.54 2.48
N ASN A 29 -1.08 -5.57 3.28
CA ASN A 29 -1.72 -6.83 3.65
C ASN A 29 -2.29 -7.56 2.43
N PHE A 30 -2.89 -6.85 1.48
CA PHE A 30 -3.30 -7.43 0.21
C PHE A 30 -2.11 -8.05 -0.55
N LEU A 31 -1.01 -7.30 -0.72
CA LEU A 31 0.18 -7.80 -1.41
C LEU A 31 0.80 -9.02 -0.71
N ARG A 32 0.76 -9.08 0.63
CA ARG A 32 1.20 -10.25 1.41
C ARG A 32 0.34 -11.47 1.12
N GLU A 33 -0.98 -11.33 1.04
CA GLU A 33 -1.87 -12.45 0.71
C GLU A 33 -1.64 -12.94 -0.73
N VAL A 34 -1.45 -12.04 -1.69
CA VAL A 34 -1.08 -12.39 -3.06
C VAL A 34 0.28 -13.14 -3.08
N ALA A 35 1.28 -12.63 -2.36
CA ALA A 35 2.59 -13.27 -2.27
C ALA A 35 2.49 -14.69 -1.68
N LYS A 36 1.73 -14.87 -0.59
CA LYS A 36 1.48 -16.18 0.03
C LYS A 36 0.82 -17.15 -0.95
N HIS A 37 -0.18 -16.68 -1.69
CA HIS A 37 -0.89 -17.50 -2.69
C HIS A 37 0.08 -18.08 -3.73
N TYR A 38 0.99 -17.25 -4.27
CA TYR A 38 1.95 -17.70 -5.28
C TYR A 38 3.11 -18.54 -4.71
N LEU A 39 3.56 -18.24 -3.49
CA LEU A 39 4.54 -19.09 -2.79
C LEU A 39 3.99 -20.50 -2.56
N GLN A 40 2.70 -20.64 -2.22
CA GLN A 40 2.05 -21.94 -2.05
C GLN A 40 1.96 -22.76 -3.36
N GLN A 41 2.00 -22.09 -4.52
CA GLN A 41 2.08 -22.73 -5.82
C GLN A 41 3.51 -23.06 -6.26
N GLY A 42 4.52 -22.79 -5.41
CA GLY A 42 5.93 -23.04 -5.70
C GLY A 42 6.57 -21.97 -6.61
N ARG A 43 5.97 -20.78 -6.75
CA ARG A 43 6.55 -19.71 -7.57
C ARG A 43 7.54 -18.84 -6.81
N LEU A 44 8.48 -18.24 -7.55
CA LEU A 44 9.36 -17.22 -7.00
C LEU A 44 8.59 -15.91 -6.79
N VAL A 45 8.64 -15.37 -5.57
CA VAL A 45 8.01 -14.10 -5.21
C VAL A 45 9.06 -13.18 -4.58
N TYR A 46 9.19 -11.98 -5.14
CA TYR A 46 9.97 -10.89 -4.54
C TYR A 46 9.02 -9.78 -4.10
N PHE A 47 8.99 -9.52 -2.79
CA PHE A 47 8.15 -8.48 -2.21
C PHE A 47 9.00 -7.45 -1.47
N ARG A 48 8.85 -6.17 -1.86
CA ARG A 48 9.44 -5.03 -1.16
C ARG A 48 8.34 -4.08 -0.71
N GLU A 49 8.13 -4.04 0.59
CA GLU A 49 7.22 -3.12 1.25
C GLU A 49 7.78 -1.69 1.21
N ASN A 50 6.93 -0.70 0.91
CA ASN A 50 7.26 0.69 1.21
C ASN A 50 6.88 0.97 2.66
N THR A 51 7.85 1.40 3.46
CA THR A 51 7.64 1.71 4.88
C THR A 51 7.09 3.11 5.10
N VAL A 52 7.05 3.93 4.05
CA VAL A 52 6.59 5.32 4.08
C VAL A 52 5.85 5.62 2.78
N VAL A 53 4.63 6.15 2.88
CA VAL A 53 3.88 6.70 1.75
C VAL A 53 3.46 8.11 2.13
N HIS A 54 3.83 9.07 1.29
CA HIS A 54 3.43 10.46 1.43
C HIS A 54 2.25 10.77 0.49
N TYR A 55 1.28 11.51 0.98
CA TYR A 55 0.13 12.00 0.23
C TYR A 55 0.61 12.74 -1.02
N GLY A 56 0.22 12.25 -2.19
CA GLY A 56 0.56 12.84 -3.49
C GLY A 56 1.85 12.32 -4.14
N GLU A 57 2.69 11.55 -3.44
CA GLU A 57 3.92 10.98 -4.05
C GLU A 57 3.66 9.63 -4.74
N GLY A 58 2.65 8.88 -4.29
CA GLY A 58 2.27 7.60 -4.87
C GLY A 58 3.30 6.49 -4.65
N GLY A 59 2.82 5.24 -4.50
CA GLY A 59 3.67 4.05 -4.40
C GLY A 59 3.55 3.35 -3.06
N PHE A 60 2.75 2.28 -3.03
CA PHE A 60 2.51 1.44 -1.85
C PHE A 60 3.48 0.25 -1.73
N GLY A 61 4.59 0.28 -2.48
CA GLY A 61 5.57 -0.81 -2.57
C GLY A 61 5.67 -1.40 -3.97
N LYS A 62 6.50 -2.45 -4.11
CA LYS A 62 6.66 -3.21 -5.35
C LYS A 62 6.59 -4.71 -5.04
N LEU A 63 5.64 -5.39 -5.66
CA LEU A 63 5.54 -6.85 -5.69
C LEU A 63 5.92 -7.33 -7.09
N THR A 64 6.79 -8.33 -7.17
CA THR A 64 7.18 -8.99 -8.42
C THR A 64 7.04 -10.48 -8.23
N ILE A 65 6.24 -11.10 -9.08
CA ILE A 65 5.92 -12.53 -9.06
C ILE A 65 6.37 -13.11 -10.39
N GLU A 66 7.08 -14.23 -10.35
CA GLU A 66 7.38 -14.99 -11.56
C GLU A 66 6.10 -15.68 -12.05
N GLY A 67 5.72 -15.44 -13.29
CA GLY A 67 4.51 -16.00 -13.87
C GLY A 67 4.34 -15.62 -15.34
N ASN A 68 3.61 -16.46 -16.06
CA ASN A 68 3.22 -16.24 -17.47
C ASN A 68 1.75 -15.87 -17.60
N GLU A 69 1.13 -15.47 -16.49
CA GLU A 69 -0.30 -15.15 -16.40
C GLU A 69 -0.55 -13.72 -16.86
N ASP A 70 -1.67 -13.50 -17.55
CA ASP A 70 -2.15 -12.15 -17.78
C ASP A 70 -2.72 -11.58 -16.48
N VAL A 71 -2.33 -10.35 -16.12
CA VAL A 71 -2.80 -9.69 -14.89
C VAL A 71 -4.33 -9.56 -14.87
N CYS A 72 -4.96 -9.39 -16.04
CA CYS A 72 -6.42 -9.31 -16.17
C CYS A 72 -7.11 -10.63 -15.84
N ASP A 73 -6.45 -11.77 -16.07
CA ASP A 73 -7.00 -13.10 -15.75
C ASP A 73 -6.97 -13.35 -14.23
N VAL A 74 -6.04 -12.71 -13.52
CA VAL A 74 -5.85 -12.88 -12.06
C VAL A 74 -6.69 -11.90 -11.26
N PHE A 75 -6.71 -10.61 -11.66
CA PHE A 75 -7.36 -9.54 -10.88
C PHE A 75 -8.62 -8.97 -11.53
N GLY A 76 -9.00 -9.47 -12.71
CA GLY A 76 -10.10 -8.92 -13.50
C GLY A 76 -9.71 -7.65 -14.25
N ARG A 77 -10.58 -7.21 -15.16
CA ARG A 77 -10.43 -5.90 -15.80
C ARG A 77 -10.97 -4.82 -14.86
N THR A 78 -10.11 -3.87 -14.51
CA THR A 78 -10.48 -2.58 -13.88
C THR A 78 -11.34 -1.73 -14.80
#